data_AF-Z9JLK7-F1
#
_entry.id   AF-Z9JLK7-F1
#
_cell.length_a   1.000
_cell.length_b   1.000
_cell.length_c   1.000
_cell.angle_alpha   90.00
_cell.angle_beta   90.00
_cell.angle_gamma   90.00
#
_symmetry.space_group_name_H-M   'P 1'
#
loop_
_entity.id
_entity.type
_entity.pdbx_description
1 polymer ?
#
loop_
_entity_poly.entity_id
_entity_poly.type
_entity_poly.pdbx_seq_one_letter_code
_entity_poly.pdbx_strand_id
1 'polypeptide(L)'
;MIKHVLPALPRRALIYLDPPYYVKGAGLYEHHYSHDDHVKISNLVATIQQPWLVSDDNVPQICSLYQPYRQQVFGLRYSAQSRYEGSEVMIFSRGLNTPESILPSRAAVV
;
A
#
# COMPACT_ATOMS: atom_id res chain seq x y z
N MET A 1 -15.04 -7.06 -3.06
CA MET A 1 -13.90 -8.00 -3.23
C MET A 1 -13.53 -8.72 -1.94
N ILE A 2 -12.99 -8.04 -0.90
CA ILE A 2 -12.43 -8.67 0.32
C ILE A 2 -13.37 -9.72 0.93
N LYS A 3 -14.65 -9.37 1.15
CA LYS A 3 -15.62 -10.26 1.82
C LYS A 3 -16.16 -11.41 0.96
N HIS A 4 -16.07 -11.30 -0.37
CA HIS A 4 -16.77 -12.23 -1.28
C HIS A 4 -15.82 -13.08 -2.13
N VAL A 5 -14.62 -12.58 -2.43
CA VAL A 5 -13.65 -13.24 -3.30
C VAL A 5 -12.55 -13.91 -2.49
N LEU A 6 -11.96 -13.20 -1.52
CA LEU A 6 -10.83 -13.74 -0.75
C LEU A 6 -11.15 -15.04 0.02
N PRO A 7 -12.35 -15.26 0.58
CA PRO A 7 -12.66 -16.53 1.26
C PRO A 7 -12.56 -17.76 0.36
N ALA A 8 -12.72 -17.60 -0.96
CA ALA A 8 -12.61 -18.69 -1.93
C ALA A 8 -11.16 -18.92 -2.40
N LEU A 9 -10.24 -18.00 -2.11
CA LEU A 9 -8.84 -18.12 -2.52
C LEU A 9 -8.04 -18.99 -1.54
N PRO A 10 -7.03 -19.75 -2.03
CA PRO A 10 -6.15 -20.54 -1.17
C PRO A 10 -5.47 -19.67 -0.08
N ARG A 11 -5.25 -20.24 1.10
CA ARG A 11 -4.54 -19.56 2.22
C ARG A 11 -3.15 -19.05 1.86
N ARG A 12 -2.49 -19.68 0.87
CA ARG A 12 -1.15 -19.31 0.39
C ARG A 12 -1.13 -18.22 -0.68
N ALA A 13 -2.29 -17.75 -1.14
CA ALA A 13 -2.36 -16.68 -2.13
C ALA A 13 -1.83 -15.38 -1.52
N LEU A 14 -0.88 -14.72 -2.18
CA LEU A 14 -0.45 -13.37 -1.79
C LEU A 14 -1.47 -12.37 -2.32
N ILE A 15 -2.06 -11.57 -1.44
CA ILE A 15 -3.03 -10.55 -1.81
C ILE A 15 -2.33 -9.20 -1.87
N TYR A 16 -2.27 -8.62 -3.07
CA TYR A 16 -1.78 -7.26 -3.27
C TYR A 16 -2.97 -6.31 -3.36
N LEU A 17 -2.91 -5.22 -2.59
CA LEU A 17 -3.96 -4.22 -2.49
C LEU A 17 -3.37 -2.84 -2.80
N ASP A 18 -3.96 -2.18 -3.78
CA ASP A 18 -3.56 -0.84 -4.23
C ASP A 18 -4.81 0.06 -4.28
N PRO A 19 -5.30 0.52 -3.12
CA PRO A 19 -6.48 1.39 -3.08
C PRO A 19 -6.17 2.75 -3.72
N PRO A 20 -7.21 3.53 -4.10
CA PRO A 20 -7.03 4.94 -4.44
C PRO A 20 -6.20 5.65 -3.38
N TYR A 21 -5.08 6.23 -3.81
CA TYR A 21 -4.07 6.84 -2.94
C TYR A 21 -4.65 8.02 -2.13
N TYR A 22 -4.24 8.17 -0.87
CA TYR A 22 -4.80 9.18 0.04
C TYR A 22 -4.73 10.63 -0.47
N VAL A 23 -3.57 11.04 -1.00
CA VAL A 23 -3.31 12.38 -1.55
C VAL A 23 -3.32 12.34 -3.07
N LYS A 24 -2.62 11.37 -3.66
CA LYS A 24 -2.50 11.26 -5.12
C LYS A 24 -3.80 10.78 -5.79
N GLY A 25 -4.77 10.31 -5.01
CA GLY A 25 -6.03 9.74 -5.46
C GLY A 25 -6.80 10.65 -6.42
N ALA A 26 -6.88 11.94 -6.11
CA ALA A 26 -7.63 12.92 -6.91
C ALA A 26 -7.05 13.16 -8.32
N GLY A 27 -5.77 12.88 -8.53
CA GLY A 27 -5.12 13.01 -9.84
C GLY A 27 -5.03 11.69 -10.62
N LEU A 28 -5.21 10.54 -9.95
CA LEU A 28 -5.00 9.21 -10.51
C LEU A 28 -6.31 8.40 -10.68
N TYR A 29 -7.34 8.72 -9.91
CA TYR A 29 -8.60 7.97 -9.87
C TYR A 29 -9.79 8.92 -10.05
N GLU A 30 -10.78 8.48 -10.82
CA GLU A 30 -12.05 9.21 -11.00
C GLU A 30 -12.86 9.30 -9.70
N HIS A 31 -12.71 8.29 -8.83
CA HIS A 31 -13.33 8.24 -7.51
C HIS A 31 -12.24 8.29 -6.42
N HIS A 32 -12.14 9.44 -5.76
CA HIS A 32 -11.25 9.63 -4.62
C HIS A 32 -11.86 9.06 -3.35
N TYR A 33 -11.01 8.49 -2.50
CA TYR A 33 -11.43 7.99 -1.19
C TYR A 33 -11.28 9.07 -0.14
N SER A 34 -12.27 9.17 0.74
CA SER A 34 -12.16 9.99 1.94
C SER A 34 -11.32 9.27 2.99
N HIS A 35 -10.86 10.00 4.02
CA HIS A 35 -10.16 9.38 5.14
C HIS A 35 -10.95 8.22 5.78
N ASP A 36 -12.27 8.37 5.91
CA ASP A 36 -13.14 7.34 6.46
C ASP A 36 -13.20 6.08 5.60
N ASP A 37 -13.02 6.22 4.28
CA ASP A 37 -12.94 5.08 3.38
C ASP A 37 -11.62 4.33 3.57
N HIS A 38 -10.51 5.04 3.77
CA HIS A 38 -9.23 4.40 4.16
C HIS A 38 -9.33 3.69 5.51
N VAL A 39 -10.04 4.26 6.50
CA VAL A 39 -10.32 3.59 7.79
C VAL A 39 -11.12 2.30 7.58
N LYS A 40 -12.17 2.33 6.75
CA LYS A 40 -12.96 1.13 6.44
C LYS A 40 -12.09 0.06 5.77
N ILE A 41 -11.22 0.45 4.86
CA ILE A 41 -10.33 -0.48 4.15
C ILE A 41 -9.32 -1.08 5.10
N SER A 42 -8.62 -0.29 5.93
CA SER A 42 -7.62 -0.82 6.86
C SER A 42 -8.24 -1.85 7.82
N ASN A 43 -9.44 -1.57 8.32
CA ASN A 43 -10.20 -2.50 9.15
C ASN A 43 -10.57 -3.79 8.40
N LEU A 44 -10.93 -3.72 7.12
CA LEU A 44 -11.21 -4.90 6.30
C LEU A 44 -9.93 -5.70 6.00
N VAL A 45 -8.83 -5.02 5.70
CA VAL A 45 -7.52 -5.63 5.45
C VAL A 45 -7.04 -6.41 6.67
N ALA A 46 -7.28 -5.89 7.87
CA ALA A 46 -6.95 -6.57 9.12
C ALA A 46 -7.67 -7.94 9.29
N THR A 47 -8.77 -8.18 8.56
CA THR A 47 -9.52 -9.45 8.61
C THR A 47 -9.03 -10.51 7.60
N ILE A 48 -8.12 -10.15 6.70
CA ILE A 48 -7.61 -11.06 5.67
C ILE A 48 -6.73 -12.15 6.32
N GLN A 49 -7.02 -13.41 6.00
CA GLN A 49 -6.29 -14.57 6.55
C GLN A 49 -5.10 -15.00 5.70
N GLN A 50 -5.06 -14.58 4.44
CA GLN A 50 -3.95 -14.76 3.53
C GLN A 50 -2.82 -13.77 3.84
N PRO A 51 -1.57 -14.06 3.43
CA PRO A 51 -0.53 -13.05 3.34
C PRO A 51 -0.98 -11.90 2.44
N TRP A 52 -0.76 -10.66 2.87
CA TRP A 52 -1.14 -9.48 2.11
C TRP A 52 -0.10 -8.36 2.17
N LEU A 53 -0.15 -7.51 1.15
CA LEU A 53 0.63 -6.30 0.98
C LEU A 53 -0.30 -5.17 0.52
N VAL A 54 -0.16 -3.99 1.14
CA VAL A 54 -0.81 -2.75 0.70
C VAL A 54 0.27 -1.75 0.26
N SER A 55 0.09 -1.09 -0.88
CA SER A 55 0.81 0.14 -1.24
C SER A 55 -0.13 1.34 -1.10
N ASP A 56 0.35 2.44 -0.53
CA ASP A 56 -0.40 3.71 -0.42
C ASP A 56 0.60 4.88 -0.24
N ASP A 57 0.08 6.11 -0.15
CA ASP A 57 0.87 7.31 0.10
C ASP A 57 1.58 7.25 1.46
N ASN A 58 2.85 7.65 1.49
CA ASN A 58 3.60 7.80 2.74
C ASN A 58 3.18 9.07 3.48
N VAL A 59 2.00 9.03 4.11
CA VAL A 59 1.46 10.13 4.91
C VAL A 59 1.11 9.65 6.33
N PRO A 60 1.18 10.54 7.35
CA PRO A 60 0.91 10.16 8.74
C PRO A 60 -0.42 9.44 8.95
N GLN A 61 -1.46 9.81 8.19
CA GLN A 61 -2.78 9.22 8.26
C GLN A 61 -2.75 7.73 7.91
N ILE A 62 -2.17 7.37 6.76
CA ILE A 62 -2.01 5.98 6.33
C ILE A 62 -1.11 5.21 7.29
N CYS A 63 0.05 5.76 7.66
CA CYS A 63 0.97 5.10 8.56
C CYS A 63 0.34 4.81 9.93
N SER A 64 -0.55 5.69 10.40
CA SER A 64 -1.30 5.52 11.64
C SER A 64 -2.36 4.42 11.54
N LEU A 65 -3.09 4.33 10.42
CA LEU A 65 -4.10 3.28 10.20
C LEU A 65 -3.50 1.87 10.23
N TYR A 66 -2.23 1.74 9.83
CA TYR A 66 -1.52 0.47 9.76
C TYR A 66 -0.41 0.32 10.81
N GLN A 67 -0.44 1.12 11.89
CA GLN A 67 0.59 1.11 12.94
C GLN A 67 0.97 -0.29 13.48
N PRO A 68 0.04 -1.26 13.64
CA PRO A 68 0.39 -2.60 14.14
C PRO A 68 1.12 -3.51 13.15
N TYR A 69 1.36 -3.05 11.92
CA TYR A 69 1.94 -3.81 10.82
C TYR A 69 3.33 -3.30 10.46
N ARG A 70 4.12 -4.16 9.83
CA ARG A 70 5.44 -3.76 9.30
C ARG A 70 5.22 -2.82 8.12
N GLN A 71 5.96 -1.72 8.11
CA GLN A 71 5.90 -0.69 7.08
C GLN A 71 7.30 -0.44 6.52
N GLN A 72 7.43 -0.29 5.20
CA GLN A 72 8.66 0.10 4.53
C GLN A 72 8.38 1.23 3.55
N VAL A 73 9.09 2.34 3.70
CA VAL A 73 8.98 3.50 2.81
C VAL A 73 9.92 3.29 1.62
N PHE A 74 9.45 3.64 0.43
CA PHE A 74 10.27 3.66 -0.78
C PHE A 74 10.02 4.92 -1.59
N GLY A 75 11.07 5.43 -2.21
CA GLY A 75 11.01 6.65 -3.01
C GLY A 75 10.59 6.38 -4.46
N LEU A 76 9.85 7.30 -5.05
CA LEU A 76 9.56 7.30 -6.48
C LEU A 76 10.43 8.32 -7.19
N ARG A 77 11.27 7.86 -8.12
CA ARG A 77 12.01 8.74 -9.02
C ARG A 77 11.20 8.95 -10.29
N TYR A 78 10.26 9.90 -10.27
CA TYR A 78 9.60 10.34 -11.51
C TYR A 78 10.54 11.27 -12.28
N SER A 79 10.88 10.88 -13.51
CA SER A 79 11.77 11.64 -14.40
C SER A 79 11.06 12.70 -15.25
N ALA A 80 9.74 12.90 -15.09
CA ALA A 80 8.93 13.58 -16.10
C ALA A 80 8.82 15.10 -15.93
N GLN A 81 8.94 15.66 -14.72
CA GLN A 81 8.95 17.11 -14.48
C GLN A 81 9.41 17.36 -13.05
N SER A 82 10.40 18.24 -12.86
CA SER A 82 10.80 18.89 -11.59
C SER A 82 10.66 18.06 -10.29
N ARG A 83 11.78 17.49 -9.81
CA ARG A 83 12.06 16.99 -8.44
C ARG A 83 10.88 17.05 -7.44
N TYR A 84 9.91 16.16 -7.59
CA TYR A 84 8.97 15.86 -6.52
C TYR A 84 9.42 14.56 -5.86
N GLU A 85 9.92 14.65 -4.63
CA GLU A 85 10.24 13.48 -3.80
C GLU A 85 8.95 12.90 -3.24
N GLY A 86 8.14 12.30 -4.12
CA GLY A 86 7.05 11.45 -3.69
C GLY A 86 7.61 10.18 -3.05
N SER A 87 7.10 9.81 -1.87
CA SER A 87 7.37 8.52 -1.26
C SER A 87 6.07 7.76 -1.04
N GLU A 88 6.16 6.45 -1.10
CA GLU A 88 5.07 5.53 -0.83
C GLU A 88 5.47 4.60 0.30
N VAL A 89 4.47 4.01 0.93
CA VAL A 89 4.66 3.05 2.01
C VAL A 89 4.09 1.70 1.59
N MET A 90 4.91 0.66 1.73
CA MET A 90 4.47 -0.73 1.67
C MET A 90 4.13 -1.21 3.08
N ILE A 91 2.91 -1.70 3.26
CA ILE A 91 2.45 -2.30 4.52
C ILE A 91 2.29 -3.80 4.34
N PHE A 92 2.87 -4.57 5.25
CA PHE A 92 2.90 -6.03 5.15
C PHE A 92 2.10 -6.70 6.26
N SER A 93 1.35 -7.73 5.89
CA SER A 93 0.75 -8.67 6.83
C SER A 93 1.79 -9.33 7.74
N ARG A 94 1.37 -9.78 8.92
CA ARG A 94 2.25 -10.49 9.85
C ARG A 94 2.72 -11.82 9.26
N GLY A 95 4.00 -12.14 9.44
CA GLY A 95 4.60 -13.39 8.98
C GLY A 95 4.98 -13.43 7.50
N LEU A 96 4.77 -12.34 6.75
CA LEU A 96 5.26 -12.21 5.38
C LEU A 96 6.76 -11.88 5.40
N ASN A 97 7.57 -12.70 4.73
CA ASN A 97 8.99 -12.42 4.52
C ASN A 97 9.13 -11.21 3.59
N THR A 98 9.92 -10.24 4.03
CA THR A 98 10.12 -8.96 3.32
C THR A 98 11.60 -8.79 3.01
N PRO A 99 11.96 -8.12 1.90
CA PRO A 99 13.34 -7.76 1.65
C PRO A 99 13.84 -6.80 2.73
N GLU A 100 15.15 -6.83 2.99
CA GLU A 100 15.78 -5.94 3.97
C GLU A 100 15.66 -4.46 3.56
N SER A 101 15.68 -4.19 2.25
CA SER A 101 15.43 -2.87 1.67
C SER A 101 14.61 -2.96 0.40
N ILE A 102 13.75 -1.96 0.18
CA ILE A 102 13.01 -1.77 -1.07
C ILE A 102 13.73 -0.67 -1.85
N LEU A 103 14.25 -1.03 -3.02
CA LEU A 103 14.89 -0.07 -3.90
C LEU A 103 13.84 0.75 -4.67
N PRO A 104 14.12 2.02 -4.98
CA PRO A 104 13.25 2.81 -5.85
C PRO A 104 13.17 2.15 -7.24
N SER A 105 12.02 2.27 -7.90
CA SER A 105 11.70 1.65 -9.21
C SER A 105 12.67 2.00 -10.36
N ARG A 106 13.57 2.96 -10.13
CA ARG A 106 14.74 3.26 -10.97
C ARG A 106 15.97 3.50 -10.11
N ALA A 107 16.61 2.42 -9.65
CA ALA A 107 18.05 2.47 -9.43
C ALA A 107 18.70 2.79 -10.79
N ALA A 108 19.52 3.84 -10.87
CA ALA A 108 20.40 3.95 -12.02
C ALA A 108 21.25 2.68 -12.00
N VAL A 109 21.13 1.86 -13.04
CA VAL A 109 22.17 0.88 -13.35
C VAL A 109 23.39 1.74 -13.67
N VAL A 110 24.30 1.87 -12.72
CA VAL A 110 25.61 2.48 -12.93
C VAL A 110 26.52 1.40 -13.52
#